data_AF-A2F9K2-F1
#
_entry.id   AF-A2F9K2-F1
#
_cell.length_a   1.000
_cell.length_b   1.000
_cell.length_c   1.000
_cell.angle_alpha   90.00
_cell.angle_beta   90.00
_cell.angle_gamma   90.00
#
_symmetry.space_group_name_H-M   'P 1'
#
loop_
_entity.id
_entity.type
_entity.pdbx_description
1 polymer ?
#
loop_
_entity_poly.entity_id
_entity_poly.type
_entity_poly.pdbx_seq_one_letter_code
_entity_poly.pdbx_strand_id
1 'polypeptide(L)'
;MIGTVAIPGKDQQLTYNSVSIEGEQYDTLLSFSILQELINLTGDNAEIVYCFPNEFHFCTFDATFIVDGCTIKPKIRSSEEAQKEFDEATKNGFRAILGENIGNGLNPFHLGNLPSGKIVQVLLKVSFLADINDNSYFFKFPLLSAIKKELLQLRIQTYLIHFSFH
;
A
#
# COMPACT_ATOMS: atom_id res chain seq x y z
N MET A 1 -9.73 1.25 -1.80
CA MET A 1 -8.83 2.35 -2.25
C MET A 1 -7.45 2.13 -1.63
N ILE A 2 -6.39 2.36 -2.39
CA ILE A 2 -5.01 2.19 -1.92
C ILE A 2 -4.71 3.26 -0.90
N GLY A 3 -4.18 2.81 0.24
CA GLY A 3 -3.65 3.69 1.25
C GLY A 3 -4.64 4.06 2.33
N THR A 4 -5.86 3.53 2.39
CA THR A 4 -6.76 3.82 3.51
C THR A 4 -6.05 3.49 4.82
N VAL A 5 -5.87 4.48 5.70
CA VAL A 5 -5.25 4.28 7.00
C VAL A 5 -6.21 4.68 8.10
N ALA A 6 -6.38 3.79 9.07
CA ALA A 6 -7.18 4.02 10.26
C ALA A 6 -6.38 3.68 11.52
N ILE A 7 -6.77 4.31 12.63
CA ILE A 7 -6.33 3.93 13.97
C ILE A 7 -7.55 3.29 14.64
N PRO A 8 -7.49 2.00 15.03
CA PRO A 8 -8.63 1.33 15.65
C PRO A 8 -9.18 2.13 16.85
N GLY A 9 -10.49 2.38 16.85
CA GLY A 9 -11.16 3.07 17.95
C GLY A 9 -10.92 4.59 18.06
N LYS A 10 -10.29 5.22 17.06
CA LYS A 10 -10.11 6.68 17.00
C LYS A 10 -10.63 7.25 15.67
N ASP A 11 -11.20 8.45 15.72
CA ASP A 11 -11.57 9.22 14.51
C ASP A 11 -10.34 9.88 13.84
N GLN A 12 -9.19 9.90 14.51
CA GLN A 12 -7.94 10.41 13.96
C GLN A 12 -7.31 9.42 12.97
N GLN A 13 -6.81 9.96 11.86
CA GLN A 13 -6.05 9.23 10.85
C GLN A 13 -4.61 9.74 10.81
N LEU A 14 -3.69 8.92 10.32
CA LEU A 14 -2.34 9.39 9.99
C LEU A 14 -2.41 10.48 8.92
N THR A 15 -1.44 11.38 8.93
CA THR A 15 -1.30 12.42 7.91
C THR A 15 -0.34 11.93 6.82
N TYR A 16 -0.69 12.10 5.55
CA TYR A 16 0.24 11.85 4.46
C TYR A 16 1.24 13.01 4.32
N ASN A 17 2.52 12.67 4.22
CA ASN A 17 3.58 13.61 3.87
C ASN A 17 3.84 13.62 2.36
N SER A 18 3.80 12.47 1.70
CA SER A 18 3.98 12.37 0.24
C SER A 18 3.44 11.05 -0.31
N VAL A 19 3.08 11.06 -1.59
CA VAL A 19 2.75 9.88 -2.37
C VAL A 19 3.51 9.93 -3.68
N SER A 20 4.41 8.97 -3.91
CA SER A 20 5.11 8.79 -5.18
C SER A 20 4.62 7.52 -5.86
N ILE A 21 4.33 7.62 -7.15
CA ILE A 21 3.90 6.50 -7.98
C ILE A 21 4.80 6.48 -9.21
N GLU A 22 5.58 5.42 -9.35
CA GLU A 22 6.42 5.16 -10.50
C GLU A 22 5.89 3.94 -11.22
N GLY A 23 5.67 4.06 -12.53
CA GLY A 23 5.04 3.02 -13.33
C GLY A 23 5.78 2.73 -14.62
N GLU A 24 5.69 1.48 -15.04
CA GLU A 24 6.07 1.01 -16.37
C GLU A 24 4.84 0.42 -17.06
N GLN A 25 4.65 0.78 -18.32
CA GLN A 25 3.62 0.23 -19.18
C GLN A 25 4.26 -0.59 -20.29
N TYR A 26 3.86 -1.85 -20.39
CA TYR A 26 4.16 -2.77 -21.49
C TYR A 26 2.86 -3.24 -22.12
N ASP A 27 2.50 -2.67 -23.27
CA ASP A 27 1.20 -2.92 -23.90
C ASP A 27 0.04 -2.66 -22.91
N THR A 28 -0.77 -3.68 -22.59
CA THR A 28 -1.87 -3.63 -21.60
C THR A 28 -1.42 -3.81 -20.16
N LEU A 29 -0.21 -4.31 -19.93
CA LEU A 29 0.30 -4.56 -18.58
C LEU A 29 0.85 -3.26 -18.00
N LEU A 30 0.31 -2.88 -16.85
CA LEU A 30 0.83 -1.80 -16.03
C LEU A 30 1.44 -2.37 -14.76
N SER A 31 2.65 -1.91 -14.44
CA SER A 31 3.38 -2.27 -13.22
C SER A 31 3.78 -1.00 -12.50
N PHE A 32 3.42 -0.89 -11.21
CA PHE A 32 3.66 0.31 -10.41
C PHE A 32 4.38 -0.01 -9.12
N SER A 33 5.29 0.88 -8.73
CA SER A 33 5.82 1.04 -7.38
C SER A 33 5.20 2.28 -6.74
N ILE A 34 4.53 2.09 -5.62
CA ILE A 34 3.81 3.14 -4.88
C ILE A 34 4.52 3.33 -3.55
N LEU A 35 5.07 4.52 -3.30
CA LEU A 35 5.64 4.90 -2.03
C LEU A 35 4.74 5.93 -1.34
N GLN A 36 4.22 5.59 -0.18
CA GLN A 36 3.43 6.50 0.65
C GLN A 36 4.16 6.77 1.95
N GLU A 37 4.32 8.04 2.29
CA GLU A 37 4.88 8.46 3.58
C GLU A 37 3.76 8.98 4.46
N LEU A 38 3.61 8.38 5.64
CA LEU A 38 2.61 8.78 6.62
C LEU A 38 3.29 9.09 7.95
N ILE A 39 2.81 10.13 8.64
CA ILE A 39 3.31 10.54 9.95
C ILE A 39 2.24 10.37 11.03
N ASN A 40 2.64 9.80 12.17
CA ASN A 40 1.82 9.73 13.36
C ASN A 40 1.90 11.05 14.13
N LEU A 41 0.86 11.88 14.04
CA LEU A 41 0.76 13.15 14.78
C LEU A 41 -0.25 13.08 15.92
N THR A 42 -0.65 11.88 16.35
CA THR A 42 -1.70 11.72 17.37
C THR A 42 -1.26 12.07 18.79
N GLY A 43 0.04 12.26 19.02
CA GLY A 43 0.61 12.52 20.35
C GLY A 43 1.06 11.24 21.08
N ASP A 44 0.48 10.09 20.72
CA ASP A 44 0.75 8.79 21.35
C ASP A 44 1.31 7.76 20.36
N ASN A 45 1.79 6.62 20.88
CA ASN A 45 2.03 5.45 20.04
C ASN A 45 0.69 4.95 19.48
N ALA A 46 0.69 4.61 18.19
CA ALA A 46 -0.51 4.15 17.49
C ALA A 46 -0.32 2.74 16.93
N GLU A 47 -1.38 1.96 16.99
CA GLU A 47 -1.60 0.83 16.10
C GLU A 47 -2.34 1.34 14.87
N ILE A 48 -1.84 1.01 13.68
CA ILE A 48 -2.41 1.51 12.43
C ILE A 48 -2.87 0.33 11.59
N VAL A 49 -3.99 0.51 10.91
CA VAL A 49 -4.50 -0.44 9.92
C VAL A 49 -4.38 0.23 8.57
N TYR A 50 -3.52 -0.33 7.72
CA TYR A 50 -3.30 0.10 6.35
C TYR A 50 -4.03 -0.84 5.39
N CYS A 51 -4.97 -0.35 4.59
CA CYS A 51 -5.73 -1.17 3.65
C CYS A 51 -5.35 -0.87 2.20
N PHE A 52 -5.31 -1.92 1.40
CA PHE A 52 -5.17 -1.86 -0.05
C PHE A 52 -6.25 -2.72 -0.73
N PRO A 53 -6.69 -2.37 -1.95
CA PRO A 53 -7.68 -3.14 -2.69
C PRO A 53 -7.12 -4.51 -3.09
N ASN A 54 -8.02 -5.48 -3.05
CA ASN A 54 -7.83 -6.84 -3.53
C ASN A 54 -8.94 -7.13 -4.54
N GLU A 55 -8.79 -6.57 -5.75
CA GLU A 55 -9.77 -6.63 -6.84
C GLU A 55 -9.26 -7.54 -7.98
N PHE A 56 -10.16 -8.13 -8.77
CA PHE A 56 -9.85 -9.16 -9.76
C PHE A 56 -8.80 -8.79 -10.82
N HIS A 57 -8.65 -7.50 -11.13
CA HIS A 57 -7.64 -7.02 -12.09
C HIS A 57 -6.43 -6.37 -11.41
N PHE A 58 -6.37 -6.38 -10.08
CA PHE A 58 -5.34 -5.70 -9.28
C PHE A 58 -4.53 -6.71 -8.48
N CYS A 59 -3.29 -6.94 -8.89
CA CYS A 59 -2.37 -7.83 -8.20
C CYS A 59 -1.41 -7.00 -7.35
N THR A 60 -1.39 -7.22 -6.04
CA THR A 60 -0.30 -6.75 -5.17
C THR A 60 0.68 -7.89 -4.97
N PHE A 61 1.93 -7.71 -5.40
CA PHE A 61 2.94 -8.77 -5.38
C PHE A 61 4.14 -8.47 -4.46
N ASP A 62 4.29 -7.24 -3.98
CA ASP A 62 5.25 -6.90 -2.93
C ASP A 62 4.65 -5.80 -2.04
N ALA A 63 4.88 -5.92 -0.73
CA ALA A 63 4.56 -4.91 0.26
C ALA A 63 5.75 -4.80 1.21
N THR A 64 6.27 -3.59 1.38
CA THR A 64 7.40 -3.32 2.26
C THR A 64 7.07 -2.11 3.11
N PHE A 65 7.32 -2.21 4.41
CA PHE A 65 7.09 -1.15 5.37
C PHE A 65 8.42 -0.71 5.95
N ILE A 66 8.66 0.60 6.01
CA ILE A 66 9.88 1.16 6.58
C ILE A 66 9.46 2.08 7.72
N VAL A 67 9.84 1.72 8.94
CA VAL A 67 9.54 2.50 10.14
C VAL A 67 10.84 2.87 10.82
N ASP A 68 11.17 4.17 10.85
CA ASP A 68 12.38 4.67 11.52
C ASP A 68 13.68 4.00 10.99
N GLY A 69 13.74 3.73 9.68
CA GLY A 69 14.85 3.02 9.04
C GLY A 69 14.83 1.50 9.16
N CYS A 70 13.89 0.91 9.92
CA CYS A 70 13.71 -0.54 9.97
C CYS A 70 12.79 -1.01 8.85
N THR A 71 13.32 -1.83 7.94
CA THR A 71 12.56 -2.45 6.86
C THR A 71 11.89 -3.74 7.32
N ILE A 72 10.57 -3.80 7.16
CA ILE A 72 9.73 -4.95 7.48
C ILE A 72 9.11 -5.46 6.18
N LYS A 73 9.41 -6.71 5.83
CA LYS A 73 8.80 -7.42 4.69
C LYS A 73 7.91 -8.54 5.21
N PRO A 74 6.59 -8.50 4.93
CA PRO A 74 5.69 -9.59 5.30
C PRO A 74 6.16 -10.91 4.70
N LYS A 75 5.96 -11.99 5.45
CA LYS A 75 6.21 -13.36 5.00
C LYS A 75 4.91 -14.14 5.08
N ILE A 76 4.64 -14.97 4.09
CA ILE A 76 3.47 -15.83 4.09
C ILE A 76 3.64 -16.88 5.22
N ARG A 77 2.61 -17.00 6.05
CA ARG A 77 2.52 -17.89 7.22
C ARG A 77 1.08 -18.41 7.33
N SER A 78 0.86 -19.41 8.18
CA SER A 78 -0.49 -19.75 8.59
C SER A 78 -1.09 -18.61 9.41
N SER A 79 -2.41 -18.42 9.36
CA SER A 79 -3.07 -17.33 10.07
C SER A 79 -2.85 -17.40 11.59
N GLU A 80 -2.87 -18.59 12.17
CA GLU A 80 -2.67 -18.80 13.61
C GLU A 80 -1.25 -18.42 14.06
N GLU A 81 -0.23 -18.84 13.32
CA GLU A 81 1.17 -18.50 13.62
C GLU A 81 1.42 -17.00 13.47
N ALA A 82 0.91 -16.40 12.38
CA ALA A 82 1.07 -14.98 12.11
C ALA A 82 0.44 -14.11 13.22
N GLN A 83 -0.78 -14.46 13.66
CA GLN A 83 -1.46 -13.74 14.75
C GLN A 83 -0.66 -13.87 16.06
N LYS A 84 -0.22 -15.07 16.40
CA LYS A 84 0.53 -15.31 17.64
C LYS A 84 1.84 -14.52 17.68
N GLU A 85 2.62 -14.53 16.60
CA GLU A 85 3.87 -13.76 16.49
C GLU A 85 3.61 -12.25 16.62
N PHE A 86 2.53 -11.75 15.98
CA PHE A 86 2.13 -10.35 16.07
C PHE A 86 1.76 -9.95 17.50
N ASP A 87 0.90 -10.74 18.17
CA ASP A 87 0.47 -10.48 19.54
C ASP A 87 1.64 -10.49 20.53
N GLU A 88 2.54 -11.46 20.40
CA GLU A 88 3.73 -11.57 21.25
C GLU A 88 4.68 -10.38 21.03
N ALA A 89 4.93 -10.00 19.77
CA ALA A 89 5.81 -8.88 19.45
C ALA A 89 5.22 -7.55 19.95
N THR A 90 3.93 -7.30 19.70
CA THR A 90 3.26 -6.05 20.11
C THR A 90 3.18 -5.90 21.63
N LYS A 91 2.86 -6.98 22.37
CA LYS A 91 2.87 -6.99 23.85
C LYS A 91 4.24 -6.66 24.44
N ASN A 92 5.31 -7.07 23.77
CA ASN A 92 6.68 -6.76 24.17
C ASN A 92 7.17 -5.38 23.71
N GLY A 93 6.30 -4.57 23.09
CA GLY A 93 6.65 -3.23 22.61
C GLY A 93 7.44 -3.22 21.29
N PHE A 94 7.59 -4.37 20.63
CA PHE A 94 8.24 -4.45 19.33
C PHE A 94 7.29 -4.01 18.22
N ARG A 95 7.87 -3.53 17.12
CA ARG A 95 7.13 -3.22 15.89
C ARG A 95 6.89 -4.52 15.14
N ALA A 96 5.64 -4.79 14.79
CA ALA A 96 5.23 -5.99 14.07
C ALA A 96 4.18 -5.64 13.02
N ILE A 97 4.10 -6.46 11.98
CA ILE A 97 3.12 -6.33 10.90
C ILE A 97 2.37 -7.63 10.70
N LEU A 98 1.05 -7.54 10.64
CA LEU A 98 0.15 -8.64 10.34
C LEU A 98 -0.71 -8.27 9.12
N GLY A 99 -0.62 -9.06 8.06
CA GLY A 99 -1.52 -8.95 6.92
C GLY A 99 -2.66 -9.95 7.06
N GLU A 100 -3.89 -9.51 6.80
CA GLU A 100 -5.06 -10.39 6.77
C GLU A 100 -5.74 -10.34 5.40
N ASN A 101 -6.47 -11.41 5.09
CA ASN A 101 -7.41 -11.42 3.98
C ASN A 101 -8.82 -11.58 4.55
N ILE A 102 -9.58 -10.49 4.53
CA ILE A 102 -10.92 -10.40 5.12
C ILE A 102 -12.03 -10.60 4.08
N GLY A 103 -11.69 -10.98 2.84
CA GLY A 103 -12.64 -11.39 1.80
C GLY A 103 -13.56 -10.30 1.25
N ASN A 104 -13.45 -9.04 1.70
CA ASN A 104 -14.34 -7.94 1.33
C ASN A 104 -13.77 -7.04 0.21
N GLY A 105 -12.78 -7.54 -0.55
CA GLY A 105 -12.09 -6.77 -1.59
C GLY A 105 -11.05 -5.78 -1.06
N LEU A 106 -10.75 -5.81 0.25
CA LEU A 106 -9.63 -5.10 0.87
C LEU A 106 -8.78 -6.08 1.68
N ASN A 107 -7.48 -5.86 1.68
CA ASN A 107 -6.54 -6.57 2.55
C ASN A 107 -5.96 -5.55 3.56
N PRO A 108 -6.21 -5.71 4.86
CA PRO A 108 -5.58 -4.89 5.89
C PRO A 108 -4.18 -5.40 6.25
N PHE A 109 -3.28 -4.46 6.52
CA PHE A 109 -2.04 -4.66 7.25
C PHE A 109 -2.11 -3.89 8.57
N HIS A 110 -2.03 -4.62 9.68
CA HIS A 110 -1.90 -4.05 11.02
C HIS A 110 -0.43 -3.78 11.29
N LEU A 111 -0.08 -2.56 11.69
CA LEU A 111 1.25 -2.20 12.19
C LEU A 111 1.11 -1.74 13.63
N GLY A 112 1.68 -2.51 14.55
CA GLY A 112 1.70 -2.20 15.97
C GLY A 112 2.85 -1.27 16.37
N ASN A 113 2.63 -0.49 17.43
CA ASN A 113 3.65 0.31 18.11
C ASN A 113 4.35 1.36 17.21
N LEU A 114 3.62 2.06 16.34
CA LEU A 114 4.16 3.21 15.58
C LEU A 114 4.31 4.43 16.52
N PRO A 115 5.52 4.92 16.83
CA PRO A 115 5.68 5.99 17.79
C PRO A 115 5.15 7.34 17.29
N SER A 116 4.77 8.21 18.22
CA SER A 116 4.37 9.59 17.90
C SER A 116 5.53 10.36 17.23
N GLY A 117 5.20 11.20 16.25
CA GLY A 117 6.14 11.97 15.44
C GLY A 117 6.96 11.15 14.44
N LYS A 118 6.75 9.83 14.34
CA LYS A 118 7.51 8.97 13.41
C LYS A 118 6.79 8.79 12.08
N ILE A 119 7.61 8.63 11.05
CA ILE A 119 7.18 8.34 9.68
C ILE A 119 7.18 6.83 9.47
N VAL A 120 6.11 6.34 8.85
CA VAL A 120 6.06 5.05 8.18
C VAL A 120 6.04 5.28 6.68
N GLN A 121 6.93 4.60 5.96
CA GLN A 121 6.90 4.51 4.51
C GLN A 121 6.29 3.17 4.11
N VAL A 122 5.26 3.20 3.27
CA VAL A 122 4.62 2.02 2.73
C VAL A 122 4.96 1.94 1.25
N LEU A 123 5.76 0.95 0.87
CA LEU A 123 6.11 0.65 -0.50
C LEU A 123 5.29 -0.54 -0.98
N LEU A 124 4.38 -0.32 -1.92
CA LEU A 124 3.62 -1.37 -2.59
C LEU A 124 4.11 -1.54 -4.02
N LYS A 125 4.22 -2.79 -4.47
CA LYS A 125 4.34 -3.12 -5.89
C LYS A 125 3.09 -3.81 -6.36
N VAL A 126 2.49 -3.21 -7.39
CA VAL A 126 1.19 -3.63 -7.89
C VAL A 126 1.21 -3.71 -9.41
N SER A 127 0.42 -4.61 -9.96
CA SER A 127 0.21 -4.71 -11.39
C SER A 127 -1.27 -4.87 -11.71
N PHE A 128 -1.68 -4.30 -12.84
CA PHE A 128 -3.02 -4.46 -13.37
C PHE A 128 -3.04 -4.27 -14.88
N LEU A 129 -4.10 -4.74 -15.51
CA LEU A 129 -4.33 -4.54 -16.93
C LEU A 129 -5.08 -3.24 -17.16
N ALA A 130 -4.68 -2.50 -18.19
CA ALA A 130 -5.48 -1.40 -18.70
C ALA A 130 -6.64 -1.92 -19.55
N ASP A 131 -7.71 -1.15 -19.56
CA ASP A 131 -8.83 -1.36 -20.46
C ASP A 131 -8.52 -0.72 -21.82
N ILE A 132 -8.91 -1.42 -22.89
CA ILE A 132 -8.83 -0.94 -24.27
C ILE A 132 -10.24 -0.88 -24.83
N ASN A 133 -10.58 0.23 -25.48
CA ASN A 133 -11.70 0.32 -26.40
C ASN A 133 -11.24 0.85 -27.77
N ASP A 134 -12.15 0.95 -28.72
CA ASP A 134 -11.87 1.28 -30.13
C ASP A 134 -10.96 2.52 -30.33
N ASN A 135 -10.94 3.47 -29.40
CA ASN A 135 -10.18 4.72 -29.52
C ASN A 135 -9.34 5.10 -28.29
N SER A 136 -9.29 4.29 -27.23
CA SER A 136 -8.59 4.67 -26.01
C SER A 136 -8.04 3.51 -25.20
N TYR A 137 -6.88 3.79 -24.61
CA TYR A 137 -6.24 3.02 -23.57
C TYR A 137 -6.46 3.76 -22.26
N PHE A 138 -7.12 3.15 -21.28
CA PHE A 138 -7.37 3.81 -20.00
C PHE A 138 -7.24 2.84 -18.84
N PHE A 139 -6.85 3.38 -17.70
CA PHE A 139 -6.83 2.67 -16.44
C PHE A 139 -7.18 3.65 -15.33
N LYS A 140 -7.70 3.12 -14.21
CA LYS A 140 -8.06 3.91 -13.05
C LYS A 140 -7.20 3.49 -11.88
N PHE A 141 -6.51 4.45 -11.28
CA PHE A 141 -5.78 4.21 -10.05
C PHE A 141 -6.70 4.45 -8.86
N PRO A 142 -6.94 3.47 -7.97
CA PRO A 142 -7.87 3.61 -6.86
C PRO A 142 -7.23 4.39 -5.69
N LEU A 143 -6.79 5.63 -5.93
CA LEU A 143 -6.23 6.50 -4.90
C LEU A 143 -7.30 7.02 -3.94
N LEU A 144 -6.95 7.10 -2.66
CA LEU A 144 -7.81 7.68 -1.63
C LEU A 144 -8.05 9.18 -1.89
N SER A 145 -9.30 9.63 -1.78
CA SER A 145 -9.66 11.05 -1.92
C SER A 145 -9.02 11.96 -0.86
N ALA A 146 -8.62 11.42 0.29
CA ALA A 146 -7.96 12.21 1.35
C ALA A 146 -6.50 12.55 1.03
N ILE A 147 -5.89 11.92 0.01
CA ILE A 147 -4.56 12.30 -0.48
C ILE A 147 -4.72 13.61 -1.25
N LYS A 148 -4.14 14.69 -0.71
CA LYS A 148 -4.13 15.99 -1.39
C LYS A 148 -3.31 15.91 -2.68
N LYS A 149 -3.82 16.51 -3.75
CA LYS A 149 -3.17 16.51 -5.07
C LYS A 149 -1.75 17.07 -5.04
N GLU A 150 -1.47 18.05 -4.17
CA GLU A 150 -0.14 18.63 -3.98
C GLU A 150 0.92 17.64 -3.46
N LEU A 151 0.50 16.55 -2.82
CA LEU A 151 1.39 15.52 -2.28
C LEU A 151 1.69 14.40 -3.28
N LEU A 152 0.99 14.40 -4.43
CA LEU A 152 1.03 13.32 -5.41
C LEU A 152 2.06 13.61 -6.50
N GLN A 153 3.03 12.71 -6.64
CA GLN A 153 3.93 12.63 -7.78
C GLN A 153 3.64 11.35 -8.56
N LEU A 154 3.34 11.48 -9.85
CA LEU A 154 3.08 10.35 -10.74
C LEU A 154 4.03 10.42 -11.95
N ARG A 155 4.74 9.33 -12.21
CA ARG A 155 5.58 9.15 -13.39
C ARG A 155 5.29 7.80 -14.02
N ILE A 156 5.09 7.79 -15.33
CA ILE A 156 4.82 6.57 -16.10
C ILE A 156 5.72 6.55 -17.31
N GLN A 157 6.47 5.47 -17.46
CA GLN A 157 7.26 5.19 -18.65
C GLN A 157 6.51 4.20 -19.53
N THR A 158 6.26 4.58 -20.79
CA THR A 158 5.52 3.76 -21.75
C THR A 158 6.45 3.15 -22.78
N TYR A 159 6.33 1.83 -22.97
CA TYR A 159 7.04 1.09 -24.00
C TYR A 159 6.04 0.57 -25.04
N LEU A 160 6.09 1.10 -26.27
CA LEU A 160 5.32 0.60 -27.41
C LEU A 160 6.09 -0.49 -28.14
N ILE A 161 5.56 -1.71 -28.15
CA ILE A 161 6.08 -2.81 -28.97
C ILE A 161 5.27 -2.83 -30.28
N HIS A 162 5.87 -2.37 -31.37
CA HIS A 162 5.28 -2.46 -32.70
C HIS A 162 5.43 -3.89 -33.23
N PHE A 163 4.33 -4.64 -33.33
CA PHE A 163 4.31 -5.88 -34.12
C PHE A 163 3.96 -5.53 -35.57
N SER A 164 4.98 -5.51 -36.43
CA SER A 164 4.78 -5.51 -37.88
C SER A 164 4.50 -6.93 -38.33
N PHE A 165 3.23 -7.26 -38.62
CA PHE A 165 2.91 -8.46 -39.37
C PHE A 165 3.20 -8.19 -40.85
N HIS A 166 4.11 -8.98 -41.44
CA HIS A 166 4.33 -9.07 -42.89
C HIS A 166 3.48 -10.18 -43.48
#